data_AF-A0A534LUB2-F1
#
_entry.id   AF-A0A534LUB2-F1
#
_cell.length_a   1.000
_cell.length_b   1.000
_cell.length_c   1.000
_cell.angle_alpha   90.00
_cell.angle_beta   90.00
_cell.angle_gamma   90.00
#
_symmetry.space_group_name_H-M   'P 1'
#
loop_
_entity.id
_entity.type
_entity.pdbx_description
1 polymer ?
#
loop_
_entity_poly.entity_id
_entity_poly.type
_entity_poly.pdbx_seq_one_letter_code
_entity_poly.pdbx_strand_id
1 'polypeptide(L)'
;MSKKPKAAAPLSNKAVDALYGIAEEIYEELDGGQIPKMKIPLRTKANIRFDSKHAVWKYGSLMGVRSAKKLKGALMLLRTMHVLEFIRDMIRDSKSSTLREMYYISEGWD
;
A
#
# COMPACT_ATOMS: atom_id res chain seq x y z
N MET A 1 24.93 29.60 -22.65
CA MET A 1 24.61 28.80 -21.45
C MET A 1 23.15 28.40 -21.52
N SER A 2 22.87 27.14 -21.89
CA SER A 2 21.50 26.63 -21.96
C SER A 2 20.99 26.39 -20.54
N LYS A 3 19.92 27.08 -20.14
CA LYS A 3 19.29 26.89 -18.83
C LYS A 3 18.70 25.48 -18.79
N LYS A 4 19.26 24.59 -17.95
CA LYS A 4 18.62 23.32 -17.61
C LYS A 4 17.19 23.61 -17.13
N PRO A 5 16.18 22.85 -17.58
CA PRO A 5 14.84 23.03 -17.05
C PRO A 5 14.87 22.71 -15.56
N LYS A 6 14.34 23.63 -14.76
CA LYS A 6 14.10 23.43 -13.33
C LYS A 6 13.26 22.15 -13.20
N ALA A 7 13.74 21.16 -12.44
CA ALA A 7 12.95 19.98 -12.11
C ALA A 7 11.61 20.48 -11.56
N ALA A 8 10.53 20.15 -12.25
CA ALA A 8 9.20 20.50 -11.80
C ALA A 8 9.05 19.95 -10.37
N ALA A 9 8.61 20.80 -9.43
CA ALA A 9 8.26 20.35 -8.09
C ALA A 9 7.33 19.14 -8.25
N PRO A 10 7.56 18.03 -7.52
CA PRO A 10 6.77 16.83 -7.71
C PRO A 10 5.32 17.21 -7.47
N LEU A 11 4.49 17.07 -8.50
CA LEU A 11 3.03 17.16 -8.39
C LEU A 11 2.66 16.28 -7.19
N SER A 12 2.03 16.86 -6.16
CA SER A 12 1.58 16.13 -4.97
C SER A 12 0.79 14.93 -5.44
N ASN A 13 1.42 13.75 -5.43
CA ASN A 13 0.80 12.59 -5.98
C ASN A 13 -0.01 11.99 -4.85
N LYS A 14 -1.29 12.35 -4.81
CA LYS A 14 -2.25 11.90 -3.81
C LYS A 14 -2.21 10.38 -3.58
N ALA A 15 -1.87 9.60 -4.61
CA ALA A 15 -1.68 8.16 -4.46
C ALA A 15 -0.42 7.84 -3.66
N VAL A 16 0.72 8.47 -3.96
CA VAL A 16 1.98 8.31 -3.22
C VAL A 16 1.85 8.77 -1.78
N ASP A 17 1.18 9.90 -1.53
CA ASP A 17 0.93 10.40 -0.17
C ASP A 17 0.10 9.40 0.64
N ALA A 18 -0.90 8.76 0.02
CA ALA A 18 -1.67 7.70 0.66
C ALA A 18 -0.84 6.44 0.94
N LEU A 19 0.12 6.09 0.08
CA LEU A 19 1.05 4.98 0.34
C LEU A 19 1.96 5.31 1.52
N TYR A 20 2.46 6.54 1.61
CA TYR A 20 3.26 7.00 2.74
C TYR A 20 2.47 6.98 4.04
N GLY A 21 1.19 7.39 4.04
CA GLY A 21 0.35 7.31 5.23
C GLY A 21 0.24 5.89 5.81
N ILE A 22 0.16 4.85 4.96
CA ILE A 22 0.15 3.45 5.43
C ILE A 22 1.49 3.07 6.09
N ALA A 23 2.60 3.51 5.52
CA ALA A 23 3.92 3.24 6.08
C ALA A 23 4.18 4.02 7.37
N GLU A 24 3.69 5.26 7.45
CA GLU A 24 3.78 6.14 8.60
C GLU A 24 3.03 5.56 9.80
N GLU A 25 1.79 5.10 9.62
CA GLU A 25 1.03 4.42 10.70
C GLU A 25 1.80 3.24 11.30
N ILE A 26 2.48 2.45 10.47
CA ILE A 26 3.28 1.31 10.91
C ILE A 26 4.58 1.77 11.61
N TYR A 27 5.20 2.83 11.10
CA TYR A 27 6.41 3.40 11.67
C TYR A 27 6.15 4.01 13.05
N GLU A 28 5.06 4.77 13.22
CA GLU A 28 4.67 5.34 14.50
C GLU A 28 4.41 4.25 15.56
N GLU A 29 3.78 3.13 15.17
CA GLU A 29 3.59 2.00 16.07
C GLU A 29 4.93 1.36 16.48
N LEU A 30 5.90 1.27 15.56
CA LEU A 30 7.26 0.78 15.86
C LEU A 30 8.02 1.72 16.80
N ASP A 31 8.03 3.02 16.49
CA ASP A 31 8.73 4.05 17.27
C ASP A 31 8.15 4.17 18.68
N GLY A 32 6.81 4.02 18.80
CA GLY A 32 6.11 3.94 20.07
C GLY A 32 6.29 2.62 20.84
N GLY A 33 7.09 1.67 20.34
CA GLY A 33 7.33 0.37 20.97
C GLY A 33 6.12 -0.57 20.96
N GLN A 34 5.12 -0.30 20.12
CA GLN A 34 3.93 -1.15 19.95
C GLN A 34 4.20 -2.23 18.90
N ILE A 35 3.44 -3.32 18.97
CA ILE A 35 3.48 -4.34 17.92
C ILE A 35 2.72 -3.80 16.70
N PRO A 36 3.38 -3.68 15.54
CA PRO A 36 2.74 -3.10 14.36
C PRO A 36 1.54 -3.90 13.89
N LYS A 37 0.53 -3.19 13.41
CA LYS A 37 -0.71 -3.74 12.90
C LYS A 37 -1.27 -2.88 11.77
N MET A 38 -1.97 -3.55 10.86
CA MET A 38 -2.66 -2.92 9.74
C MET A 38 -4.12 -3.34 9.74
N LYS A 39 -5.02 -2.38 9.49
CA LYS A 39 -6.46 -2.62 9.35
C LYS A 39 -6.81 -2.68 7.86
N ILE A 40 -7.37 -3.81 7.41
CA ILE A 40 -7.70 -4.05 6.01
C ILE A 40 -9.17 -4.48 5.91
N PRO A 41 -9.97 -4.00 4.94
CA PRO A 41 -11.34 -4.48 4.75
C PRO A 41 -11.37 -5.99 4.51
N LEU A 42 -12.32 -6.68 5.15
CA LEU A 42 -12.47 -8.12 5.00
C LEU A 42 -13.10 -8.46 3.65
N ARG A 43 -12.45 -9.35 2.90
CA ARG A 43 -12.98 -9.91 1.65
C ARG A 43 -13.85 -11.14 1.91
N THR A 44 -14.96 -10.96 2.62
CA THR A 44 -15.94 -12.02 2.91
C THR A 44 -17.30 -11.69 2.28
N LYS A 45 -18.11 -12.71 1.98
CA LYS A 45 -19.47 -12.49 1.43
C LYS A 45 -20.31 -11.57 2.31
N ALA A 46 -20.22 -11.72 3.63
CA ALA A 46 -20.93 -10.89 4.60
C ALA A 46 -20.53 -9.40 4.57
N ASN A 47 -19.33 -9.08 4.07
CA ASN A 47 -18.86 -7.72 3.92
C ASN A 47 -19.09 -7.13 2.53
N ILE A 48 -19.71 -7.84 1.59
CA ILE A 48 -20.00 -7.32 0.25
C ILE A 48 -21.40 -6.70 0.29
N ARG A 49 -21.50 -5.38 0.03
CA ARG A 49 -22.74 -4.60 0.12
C ARG A 49 -22.99 -3.87 -1.20
N PHE A 50 -24.26 -3.84 -1.62
CA PHE A 50 -24.65 -3.11 -2.82
C PHE A 50 -24.75 -1.61 -2.49
N ASP A 51 -24.01 -0.79 -3.25
CA ASP A 51 -24.08 0.66 -3.20
C ASP A 51 -25.10 1.14 -4.24
N SER A 52 -26.29 1.52 -3.76
CA SER A 52 -27.40 1.94 -4.62
C SER A 52 -27.12 3.24 -5.38
N LYS A 53 -26.27 4.13 -4.85
CA LYS A 53 -25.92 5.40 -5.49
C LYS A 53 -25.08 5.18 -6.73
N HIS A 54 -24.15 4.22 -6.67
CA HIS A 54 -23.20 3.94 -7.75
C HIS A 54 -23.55 2.68 -8.55
N ALA A 55 -24.60 1.95 -8.16
CA ALA A 55 -25.03 0.68 -8.73
C ALA A 55 -23.92 -0.39 -8.79
N VAL A 56 -23.02 -0.40 -7.81
CA VAL A 56 -21.89 -1.35 -7.73
C VAL A 56 -21.81 -2.03 -6.37
N TRP A 57 -21.19 -3.20 -6.31
CA TRP A 57 -20.89 -3.88 -5.06
C TRP A 57 -19.57 -3.38 -4.47
N LYS A 58 -19.58 -2.96 -3.21
CA LYS A 58 -18.42 -2.47 -2.48
C LYS A 58 -18.21 -3.28 -1.20
N TYR A 59 -17.02 -3.19 -0.63
CA TYR A 59 -16.82 -3.64 0.75
C TYR A 59 -17.61 -2.75 1.72
N GLY A 60 -18.20 -3.37 2.73
CA GLY A 60 -18.83 -2.72 3.87
C GLY A 60 -17.81 -2.35 4.94
N SER A 61 -18.28 -2.19 6.17
CA SER A 61 -17.49 -1.68 7.29
C SER A 61 -16.65 -2.73 8.03
N LEU A 62 -16.73 -4.02 7.66
CA LEU A 62 -15.98 -5.05 8.38
C LEU A 62 -14.50 -4.97 8.05
N MET A 63 -13.70 -4.71 9.07
CA MET A 63 -12.24 -4.60 8.98
C MET A 63 -11.59 -5.78 9.72
N GLY A 64 -10.50 -6.29 9.16
CA GLY A 64 -9.63 -7.27 9.79
C GLY A 64 -8.32 -6.61 10.21
N VAL A 65 -7.78 -7.04 11.34
CA VAL A 65 -6.45 -6.61 11.80
C VAL A 65 -5.41 -7.66 11.37
N ARG A 66 -4.28 -7.20 10.86
CA ARG A 66 -3.09 -8.01 10.60
C ARG A 66 -1.97 -7.45 11.47
N SER A 67 -1.42 -8.25 12.37
CA SER A 67 -0.36 -7.81 13.30
C SER A 67 0.94 -8.57 13.10
N ALA A 68 2.06 -7.91 13.39
CA ALA A 68 3.40 -8.49 13.39
C ALA A 68 3.71 -9.32 14.65
N LYS A 69 2.71 -9.62 15.49
CA LYS A 69 2.93 -10.40 16.73
C LYS A 69 3.49 -11.80 16.49
N LYS A 70 3.24 -12.37 15.31
CA LYS A 70 3.73 -13.70 14.91
C LYS A 70 4.54 -13.55 13.62
N LEU A 71 5.50 -14.45 13.42
CA LEU A 71 6.39 -14.48 12.25
C LEU A 71 5.63 -14.32 10.91
N LYS A 72 4.55 -15.09 10.71
CA LYS A 72 3.74 -15.01 9.49
C LYS A 72 3.16 -13.61 9.27
N GLY A 73 2.67 -12.97 10.33
CA GLY A 73 2.10 -11.62 10.26
C GLY A 73 3.17 -10.57 10.00
N ALA A 74 4.33 -10.70 10.65
CA ALA A 74 5.48 -9.83 10.43
C ALA A 74 5.98 -9.89 8.97
N LEU A 75 6.13 -11.11 8.43
CA LEU A 75 6.53 -11.31 7.04
C LEU A 75 5.51 -10.73 6.05
N MET A 76 4.21 -10.79 6.37
CA MET A 76 3.19 -10.14 5.53
C MET A 76 3.28 -8.62 5.55
N LEU A 77 3.54 -8.00 6.71
CA LEU A 77 3.74 -6.55 6.79
C LEU A 77 5.01 -6.13 6.02
N LEU A 78 6.11 -6.85 6.18
CA LEU A 78 7.35 -6.62 5.43
C LEU A 78 7.12 -6.68 3.91
N ARG A 79 6.48 -7.74 3.42
CA ARG A 79 6.13 -7.87 1.99
C ARG A 79 5.23 -6.72 1.53
N THR A 80 4.32 -6.27 2.38
CA THR A 80 3.48 -5.11 2.05
C THR A 80 4.32 -3.86 1.87
N MET A 81 5.31 -3.61 2.74
CA MET A 81 6.22 -2.47 2.60
C MET A 81 6.98 -2.50 1.27
N HIS A 82 7.50 -3.66 0.85
CA HIS A 82 8.13 -3.79 -0.47
C HIS A 82 7.17 -3.49 -1.62
N VAL A 83 5.91 -3.91 -1.52
CA VAL A 83 4.89 -3.59 -2.53
C VAL A 83 4.59 -2.08 -2.56
N LEU A 84 4.50 -1.41 -1.40
CA LEU A 84 4.29 0.05 -1.34
C LEU A 84 5.44 0.80 -2.04
N GLU A 85 6.68 0.41 -1.74
CA GLU A 85 7.87 0.94 -2.40
C GLU A 85 7.87 0.68 -3.92
N PHE A 86 7.54 -0.55 -4.32
CA PHE A 86 7.41 -0.89 -5.73
C PHE A 86 6.39 0.00 -6.45
N ILE A 87 5.20 0.17 -5.89
CA ILE A 87 4.15 1.01 -6.50
C ILE A 87 4.60 2.48 -6.56
N ARG A 88 5.25 2.99 -5.51
CA ARG A 88 5.83 4.34 -5.50
C ARG A 88 6.82 4.53 -6.66
N ASP A 89 7.71 3.56 -6.87
CA ASP A 89 8.72 3.62 -7.92
C ASP A 89 8.09 3.56 -9.32
N MET A 90 7.07 2.72 -9.51
CA MET A 90 6.28 2.68 -10.75
C MET A 90 5.62 4.02 -11.06
N ILE A 91 5.06 4.68 -10.04
CA ILE A 91 4.46 6.01 -10.17
C ILE A 91 5.51 7.06 -10.52
N ARG A 92 6.65 7.07 -9.81
CA ARG A 92 7.76 8.01 -10.04
C ARG A 92 8.28 7.92 -11.47
N ASP A 93 8.46 6.70 -11.97
CA ASP A 93 9.02 6.45 -13.29
C ASP A 93 7.98 6.49 -14.41
N SER A 94 6.70 6.77 -14.09
CA SER A 94 5.57 6.78 -15.03
C SER A 94 5.42 5.45 -15.80
N LYS A 95 5.61 4.33 -15.10
CA LYS A 95 5.49 2.97 -15.64
C LYS A 95 4.29 2.26 -15.00
N SER A 96 3.89 1.13 -15.59
CA SER A 96 2.93 0.20 -14.99
C SER A 96 3.45 -1.25 -15.06
N SER A 97 2.94 -2.09 -14.18
CA SER A 97 3.31 -3.50 -14.06
C SER A 97 2.05 -4.31 -13.77
N THR A 98 1.93 -5.45 -14.44
CA THR A 98 0.89 -6.44 -14.17
C THR A 98 1.16 -7.16 -12.86
N LEU A 99 0.13 -7.81 -12.30
CA LEU A 99 0.29 -8.61 -11.08
C LEU A 99 1.30 -9.75 -11.23
N ARG A 100 1.45 -10.29 -12.44
CA ARG A 100 2.41 -11.38 -12.72
C ARG A 100 3.84 -10.86 -12.80
N GLU A 101 4.06 -9.70 -13.41
CA GLU A 101 5.38 -9.07 -13.43
C GLU A 101 5.83 -8.69 -12.01
N MET A 102 4.94 -8.09 -11.21
CA MET A 102 5.22 -7.83 -9.79
C MET A 102 5.56 -9.12 -9.04
N TYR A 103 4.85 -10.23 -9.29
CA TYR A 103 5.16 -11.52 -8.69
C TYR A 103 6.59 -11.96 -9.01
N TYR A 104 7.01 -11.94 -10.28
CA TYR A 104 8.38 -12.34 -10.65
C TYR A 104 9.45 -11.39 -10.10
N ILE A 105 9.17 -10.09 -10.05
CA ILE A 105 10.09 -9.12 -9.41
C ILE A 105 10.22 -9.42 -7.91
N SER A 106 9.11 -9.79 -7.26
CA SER A 106 9.10 -10.09 -5.83
C SER A 106 9.85 -11.36 -5.44
N GLU A 107 10.13 -12.26 -6.39
CA GLU A 107 11.00 -13.42 -6.14
C GLU A 107 12.46 -13.02 -5.86
N GLY A 108 12.85 -11.78 -6.18
CA GLY A 108 14.16 -11.21 -5.82
C GLY A 108 14.16 -10.37 -4.53
N TRP A 109 13.04 -10.31 -3.80
CA TRP A 109 12.97 -9.64 -2.50
C TRP A 109 13.32 -10.65 -1.39
N ASP A 110 14.60 -11.00 -1.32
CA ASP A 110 15.18 -11.80 -0.23
C ASP A 110 15.62 -10.91 0.95
#